data_AF-A0A061HK34-F1
#
_entry.id   AF-A0A061HK34-F1
#
_cell.length_a   1.000
_cell.length_b   1.000
_cell.length_c   1.000
_cell.angle_alpha   90.00
_cell.angle_beta   90.00
_cell.angle_gamma   90.00
#
_symmetry.space_group_name_H-M   'P 1'
#
loop_
_entity.id
_entity.type
_entity.pdbx_description
1 polymer ?
#
loop_
_entity_poly.entity_id
_entity_poly.type
_entity_poly.pdbx_seq_one_letter_code
_entity_poly.pdbx_strand_id
1 'polypeptide(L)'
;MHCIFAVLLATEKASSVQDRLIIMSDYPYLFYGAYQPAFAIRFHLPPINHDITLSKVKIEGPGTYNALYCSPTLSSEDIVKQVTRGLFHLPYTDLIHQGYESLELKSCQSSIQTLSKNFRQSQIS
;
A
#
# COMPACT_ATOMS: atom_id res chain seq x y z
N MET A 1 19.81 -5.69 3.89
CA MET A 1 18.72 -4.95 4.55
C MET A 1 17.60 -4.80 3.55
N HIS A 2 16.45 -5.40 3.84
CA HIS A 2 15.27 -5.36 2.99
C HIS A 2 14.28 -4.35 3.54
N CYS A 3 13.62 -3.62 2.66
CA CYS A 3 12.63 -2.62 3.04
C CYS A 3 11.41 -2.73 2.15
N ILE A 4 10.25 -2.42 2.72
CA ILE A 4 8.99 -2.25 2.00
C ILE A 4 8.44 -0.86 2.28
N PHE A 5 7.66 -0.34 1.35
CA PHE A 5 7.13 1.01 1.39
C PHE A 5 5.68 1.00 1.86
N ALA A 6 5.32 2.02 2.63
CA ALA A 6 3.97 2.19 3.14
C ALA A 6 3.49 3.62 2.96
N VAL A 7 2.21 3.77 2.58
CA VAL A 7 1.53 5.05 2.45
C VAL A 7 0.31 5.05 3.34
N LEU A 8 0.21 6.02 4.23
CA LEU A 8 -0.98 6.25 5.05
C LEU A 8 -1.70 7.49 4.51
N LEU A 9 -2.93 7.30 4.04
CA LEU A 9 -3.87 8.38 3.79
C LEU A 9 -4.70 8.62 5.06
N ALA A 10 -4.49 9.78 5.66
CA ALA A 10 -5.25 10.31 6.78
C ALA A 10 -6.27 11.32 6.25
N THR A 11 -7.56 11.05 6.41
CA THR A 11 -8.62 11.92 5.93
C THR A 11 -9.22 12.75 7.06
N GLU A 12 -9.92 13.81 6.71
CA GLU A 12 -10.72 14.55 7.68
C GLU A 12 -11.90 13.71 8.16
N LYS A 13 -12.32 13.89 9.42
CA LYS A 13 -13.46 13.15 10.00
C LYS A 13 -14.77 13.27 9.19
N ALA A 14 -14.94 14.36 8.43
CA ALA A 14 -16.11 14.61 7.59
C ALA A 14 -15.93 14.13 6.14
N SER A 15 -14.80 13.51 5.81
CA SER A 15 -14.53 13.04 4.45
C SER A 15 -15.41 11.84 4.10
N SER A 16 -15.88 11.80 2.86
CA SER A 16 -16.48 10.60 2.25
C SER A 16 -15.45 9.50 1.96
N VAL A 17 -14.16 9.80 2.16
CA VAL A 17 -13.03 8.92 1.91
C VAL A 17 -12.54 8.38 3.25
N GLN A 18 -12.54 7.05 3.39
CA GLN A 18 -11.97 6.40 4.57
C GLN A 18 -10.44 6.47 4.56
N ASP A 19 -9.85 6.50 5.75
CA ASP A 19 -8.40 6.34 5.95
C ASP A 19 -7.91 5.03 5.33
N ARG A 20 -6.67 5.04 4.81
CA ARG A 20 -6.12 3.90 4.06
C ARG A 20 -4.66 3.71 4.38
N LEU A 21 -4.25 2.47 4.57
CA LEU A 21 -2.85 2.06 4.60
C LEU A 21 -2.55 1.24 3.35
N ILE A 22 -1.69 1.76 2.49
CA ILE A 22 -1.14 1.04 1.35
C ILE A 22 0.20 0.45 1.76
N ILE A 23 0.40 -0.83 1.48
CA ILE A 23 1.68 -1.52 1.61
C ILE A 23 2.11 -1.95 0.22
N MET A 24 3.36 -1.66 -0.13
CA MET A 24 3.94 -2.07 -1.39
C MET A 24 5.39 -2.50 -1.21
N SER A 25 5.80 -3.49 -2.00
CA SER A 25 7.19 -3.88 -2.12
C SER A 25 7.56 -4.10 -3.57
N ASP A 26 8.83 -3.83 -3.86
CA ASP A 26 9.44 -4.10 -5.15
C ASP A 26 10.34 -5.36 -5.03
N TYR A 27 11.21 -5.58 -6.00
CA TYR A 27 12.15 -6.69 -6.08
C TYR A 27 12.78 -7.06 -4.71
N PRO A 28 12.89 -8.37 -4.38
CA PRO A 28 12.52 -9.54 -5.19
C PRO A 28 11.02 -9.93 -5.11
N TYR A 29 10.21 -9.25 -4.30
CA TYR A 29 8.82 -9.60 -4.07
C TYR A 29 7.90 -8.45 -4.44
N LEU A 30 7.27 -8.54 -5.61
CA LEU A 30 6.31 -7.55 -6.08
C LEU A 30 5.00 -7.69 -5.30
N PHE A 31 4.64 -6.65 -4.55
CA PHE A 31 3.43 -6.65 -3.73
C PHE A 31 2.73 -5.30 -3.75
N TYR A 32 1.41 -5.34 -3.73
CA TYR A 32 0.54 -4.19 -3.49
C TYR A 32 -0.67 -4.65 -2.67
N GLY A 33 -0.93 -4.00 -1.55
CA GLY A 33 -2.10 -4.26 -0.72
C GLY A 33 -2.63 -2.97 -0.12
N ALA A 34 -3.96 -2.86 -0.05
CA ALA A 34 -4.64 -1.72 0.54
C ALA A 34 -5.46 -2.20 1.74
N TYR A 35 -5.31 -1.49 2.85
CA TYR A 35 -5.80 -1.92 4.15
C TYR A 35 -6.48 -0.79 4.90
N GLN A 36 -7.43 -1.15 5.75
CA GLN A 36 -7.95 -0.24 6.75
C GLN A 36 -6.90 -0.07 7.85
N PRO A 37 -6.52 1.17 8.22
CA PRO A 37 -5.60 1.38 9.32
C PRO A 37 -6.20 0.87 10.64
N ALA A 38 -5.38 0.16 11.42
CA ALA A 38 -5.76 -0.23 12.78
C ALA A 38 -5.90 1.03 13.65
N PHE A 39 -7.04 1.17 14.33
CA PHE A 39 -7.47 2.29 15.18
C PHE A 39 -6.42 3.37 15.51
N ALA A 40 -6.78 4.63 15.23
CA ALA A 40 -5.93 5.82 15.18
C ALA A 40 -5.09 5.91 13.91
N ILE A 41 -5.02 7.12 13.33
CA ILE A 41 -4.28 7.45 12.11
C ILE A 41 -2.78 7.24 12.34
N ARG A 42 -2.33 5.99 12.23
CA ARG A 42 -0.95 5.56 12.50
C ARG A 42 -0.58 4.40 11.59
N PHE A 43 0.72 4.28 11.34
CA PHE A 43 1.30 3.09 10.73
C PHE A 43 1.17 1.90 11.68
N HIS A 44 0.83 0.73 11.14
CA HIS A 44 0.73 -0.50 11.91
C HIS A 44 2.11 -0.90 12.44
N LEU A 45 2.27 -0.93 13.76
CA LEU A 45 3.52 -1.37 14.36
C LEU A 45 3.58 -2.89 14.34
N PRO A 46 4.60 -3.50 13.70
CA PRO A 46 4.79 -4.94 13.79
C PRO A 46 5.07 -5.35 15.25
N PRO A 47 4.81 -6.60 15.61
CA PRO A 47 5.10 -7.08 16.97
C PRO A 47 6.59 -6.92 17.31
N ILE A 48 6.90 -6.47 18.53
CA ILE A 48 8.23 -6.07 19.03
C ILE A 48 9.35 -7.12 18.79
N ASN A 49 8.97 -8.38 18.61
CA ASN A 49 9.86 -9.52 18.43
C ASN A 49 10.27 -9.82 16.97
N HIS A 50 9.78 -9.05 16.00
CA HIS A 50 10.23 -9.15 14.61
C HIS A 50 11.19 -7.99 14.39
N ASP A 51 12.42 -8.26 13.93
CA ASP A 51 13.47 -7.27 13.64
C ASP A 51 13.07 -6.29 12.51
N ILE A 52 11.95 -5.59 12.66
CA ILE A 52 11.36 -4.69 11.68
C ILE A 52 11.35 -3.30 12.32
N THR A 53 12.11 -2.40 11.73
CA THR A 53 12.14 -0.99 12.12
C THR A 53 11.23 -0.19 11.19
N LEU A 54 10.40 0.67 11.77
CA LEU A 54 9.61 1.66 11.04
C LEU A 54 10.34 3.00 11.02
N SER A 55 10.48 3.61 9.83
CA SER A 55 11.03 4.96 9.72
C SER A 55 10.20 5.96 10.52
N LYS A 56 10.86 6.93 11.16
CA LYS A 56 10.17 7.95 11.96
C LYS A 56 9.29 8.84 11.06
N VAL A 57 8.00 8.90 11.35
CA VAL A 57 7.03 9.78 10.68
C VAL A 57 6.24 10.55 11.74
N LYS A 58 6.04 11.84 11.52
CA LYS A 58 5.18 12.69 12.36
C LYS A 58 3.87 12.92 11.63
N ILE A 59 2.77 12.43 12.20
CA ILE A 59 1.42 12.59 11.67
C ILE A 59 0.73 13.67 12.51
N GLU A 60 0.46 14.83 11.90
CA GLU A 60 -0.07 16.01 12.60
C GLU A 60 -1.50 16.37 12.20
N GLY A 61 -2.06 15.70 11.21
CA GLY A 61 -3.41 15.97 10.73
C GLY A 61 -3.78 15.14 9.51
N PRO A 62 -4.84 15.54 8.78
CA PRO A 62 -5.17 14.99 7.48
C PRO A 62 -4.02 15.19 6.48
N GLY A 63 -3.78 14.19 5.65
CA GLY A 63 -2.72 14.22 4.65
C GLY A 63 -2.26 12.83 4.22
N THR A 64 -1.27 12.81 3.33
CA THR A 64 -0.61 11.59 2.88
C THR A 64 0.78 11.50 3.51
N TYR A 65 1.03 10.39 4.20
CA TYR A 65 2.28 10.15 4.91
C TYR A 65 2.95 8.91 4.34
N ASN A 66 4.28 8.93 4.23
CA ASN A 66 5.06 7.81 3.72
C ASN A 66 5.98 7.28 4.81
N ALA A 67 6.14 5.96 4.85
CA ALA A 67 7.07 5.29 5.76
C ALA A 67 7.74 4.08 5.09
N LEU A 68 8.84 3.64 5.68
CA LEU A 68 9.54 2.41 5.34
C LEU A 68 9.49 1.45 6.52
N TYR A 69 9.18 0.19 6.25
CA TYR A 69 9.46 -0.92 7.17
C TYR A 69 10.69 -1.65 6.67
N CYS A 70 11.72 -1.74 7.49
CA CYS A 70 13.00 -2.35 7.11
C CYS A 70 13.43 -3.42 8.10
N SER A 71 14.07 -4.47 7.60
CA SER A 71 14.69 -5.52 8.41
C SER A 71 16.07 -5.91 7.90
N PRO A 72 17.06 -6.16 8.78
CA PRO A 72 18.33 -6.73 8.37
C PRO A 72 18.23 -8.23 8.07
N THR A 73 17.26 -8.93 8.65
CA THR A 73 17.17 -10.41 8.66
C THR A 73 16.00 -10.97 7.87
N LEU A 74 14.89 -10.23 7.76
CA LEU A 74 13.69 -10.69 7.06
C LEU A 74 13.72 -10.33 5.57
N SER A 75 13.14 -11.20 4.74
CA SER A 75 12.87 -10.94 3.33
C SER A 75 11.75 -9.90 3.15
N SER A 76 11.66 -9.24 1.99
CA SER A 76 10.55 -8.32 1.69
C SER A 76 9.18 -9.00 1.84
N GLU A 77 9.05 -10.27 1.43
CA GLU A 77 7.83 -11.05 1.59
C GLU A 77 7.45 -11.26 3.06
N ASP A 78 8.42 -11.60 3.91
CA ASP A 78 8.18 -11.80 5.34
C ASP A 78 7.86 -10.48 6.05
N ILE A 79 8.50 -9.37 5.65
CA ILE A 79 8.15 -8.05 6.17
C ILE A 79 6.69 -7.73 5.80
N VAL A 80 6.26 -7.97 4.55
CA VAL A 80 4.85 -7.79 4.14
C VAL A 80 3.92 -8.64 5.00
N LYS A 81 4.21 -9.93 5.15
CA LYS A 81 3.37 -10.85 5.96
C LYS A 81 3.21 -10.38 7.40
N GLN A 82 4.29 -9.87 8.01
CA GLN A 82 4.23 -9.39 9.40
C GLN A 82 3.51 -8.05 9.52
N VAL A 83 3.81 -7.08 8.65
CA VAL A 83 3.22 -5.73 8.68
C VAL A 83 1.72 -5.75 8.33
N THR A 84 1.29 -6.70 7.50
CA THR A 84 -0.12 -6.81 7.08
C THR A 84 -0.94 -7.77 7.96
N ARG A 85 -0.31 -8.42 8.94
CA ARG A 85 -0.95 -9.42 9.78
C ARG A 85 -2.11 -8.82 10.58
N GLY A 86 -3.32 -9.34 10.37
CA GLY A 86 -4.51 -8.90 11.08
C GLY A 86 -5.08 -7.55 10.61
N LEU A 87 -4.50 -6.96 9.56
CA LEU A 87 -5.10 -5.81 8.90
C LEU A 87 -6.28 -6.25 8.04
N PHE A 88 -7.35 -5.45 8.03
CA PHE A 88 -8.49 -5.67 7.16
C PHE A 88 -8.16 -5.17 5.75
N HIS A 89 -8.21 -6.07 4.77
CA HIS A 89 -7.96 -5.73 3.37
C HIS A 89 -9.16 -4.95 2.81
N LEU A 90 -8.91 -3.77 2.25
CA LEU A 90 -9.96 -2.97 1.61
C LEU A 90 -10.30 -3.58 0.25
N PRO A 91 -11.58 -3.88 -0.03
CA PRO A 91 -11.98 -4.36 -1.35
C PRO A 91 -11.77 -3.25 -2.39
N TYR A 92 -11.57 -3.66 -3.65
CA TYR A 92 -11.32 -2.75 -4.77
C TYR A 92 -12.40 -1.67 -4.94
N THR A 93 -13.64 -1.98 -4.59
CA THR A 93 -14.77 -1.05 -4.60
C THR A 93 -14.58 0.14 -3.65
N ASP A 94 -13.86 -0.07 -2.56
CA ASP A 94 -13.61 0.98 -1.55
C ASP A 94 -12.37 1.80 -1.90
N LEU A 95 -11.54 1.29 -2.82
CA LEU A 95 -10.42 2.03 -3.40
C LEU A 95 -10.90 3.11 -4.38
N ILE A 96 -12.04 2.89 -5.01
CA ILE A 96 -12.65 3.79 -5.98
C ILE A 96 -13.58 4.77 -5.24
N HIS A 97 -13.39 6.07 -5.45
CA HIS A 97 -14.35 7.05 -4.96
C HIS A 97 -15.74 6.80 -5.58
N GLN A 98 -16.77 6.76 -4.74
CA GLN A 98 -18.17 6.92 -5.18
C GLN A 98 -18.28 8.26 -5.91
N GLY A 99 -18.19 8.23 -7.24
CA GLY A 99 -18.11 9.42 -8.10
C GLY A 99 -17.31 9.21 -9.39
N TYR A 100 -16.39 8.23 -9.43
CA TYR A 100 -15.81 7.77 -10.69
C TYR A 100 -16.68 6.66 -11.27
N GLU A 101 -17.35 6.92 -12.39
CA GLU A 101 -18.11 5.90 -13.08
C GLU A 101 -17.19 4.72 -13.45
N SER A 102 -17.62 3.51 -13.09
CA SER A 102 -16.85 2.26 -13.27
C SER A 102 -16.35 2.01 -14.70
N LEU A 103 -16.92 2.71 -15.70
CA LEU A 103 -16.55 2.63 -17.11
C LEU A 103 -15.18 3.26 -17.40
N GLU A 104 -14.85 4.41 -16.82
CA GLU A 104 -13.57 5.09 -17.06
C GLU A 104 -12.40 4.32 -16.46
N LEU A 105 -12.61 3.72 -15.27
CA LEU A 105 -11.61 2.89 -14.60
C LEU A 105 -11.32 1.60 -15.36
N LYS A 106 -12.35 0.95 -15.92
CA LYS A 106 -12.17 -0.24 -16.78
C LYS A 106 -11.38 0.10 -18.05
N SER A 107 -11.66 1.26 -18.64
CA SER A 107 -10.92 1.76 -19.81
C SER A 107 -9.45 1.98 -19.47
N CYS A 108 -9.17 2.72 -18.39
CA CYS A 108 -7.81 2.97 -17.90
C CYS A 108 -7.06 1.67 -17.62
N GLN A 109 -7.69 0.74 -16.89
CA GLN A 109 -7.11 -0.56 -16.58
C GLN A 109 -6.78 -1.37 -17.85
N SER A 110 -7.68 -1.37 -18.84
CA SER A 110 -7.46 -2.03 -20.14
C SER A 110 -6.31 -1.40 -20.92
N SER A 111 -6.18 -0.07 -20.88
CA SER A 111 -5.06 0.66 -21.49
C SER A 111 -3.73 0.32 -20.83
N ILE A 112 -3.67 0.28 -19.49
CA ILE A 112 -2.46 -0.10 -18.74
C ILE A 112 -2.05 -1.54 -19.08
N GLN A 113 -3.01 -2.47 -19.14
CA GLN A 113 -2.74 -3.86 -19.53
C GLN A 113 -2.20 -3.98 -20.95
N THR A 114 -2.76 -3.22 -21.90
CA THR A 114 -2.28 -3.20 -23.28
C THR A 114 -0.86 -2.65 -23.37
N LEU A 115 -0.59 -1.50 -22.73
CA LEU A 115 0.73 -0.87 -22.74
C LEU A 115 1.80 -1.76 -22.11
N SER A 116 1.49 -2.41 -20.99
CA SER A 116 2.43 -3.32 -20.31
C SER A 116 2.76 -4.58 -21.14
N LYS A 117 1.81 -5.13 -21.89
CA LYS A 117 2.05 -6.24 -22.82
C LYS A 117 2.96 -5.83 -23.96
N ASN A 118 2.69 -4.67 -24.57
CA ASN A 118 3.48 -4.14 -25.67
C ASN A 118 4.93 -3.85 -25.24
N PHE A 119 5.11 -3.30 -24.04
CA PHE A 119 6.44 -3.05 -23.50
C PHE A 119 7.23 -4.35 -23.29
N ARG A 120 6.61 -5.40 -22.76
CA ARG A 120 7.27 -6.72 -22.62
C ARG A 120 7.65 -7.33 -23.97
N GLN A 121 6.81 -7.19 -24.99
CA GLN A 121 7.12 -7.68 -26.34
C GLN A 121 8.27 -6.92 -26.98
N SER A 122 8.36 -5.60 -26.77
CA SER A 122 9.47 -4.77 -27.27
C SER A 122 10.82 -5.03 -26.61
N GLN A 123 10.86 -5.73 -25.47
CA GLN A 123 12.09 -6.09 -24.77
C GLN A 123 12.61 -7.49 -25.16
N ILE A 124 11.85 -8.24 -25.96
CA ILE A 124 12.18 -9.60 -26.43
C ILE A 124 12.54 -9.59 -27.94
N SER A 125 12.42 -8.42 -28.59
CA SER A 125 12.78 -8.15 -29.99
C SER A 125 14.15 -7.47 -30.05
#